data_AF-A0A7W6T5P1-F1
#
_entry.id   AF-A0A7W6T5P1-F1
#
_cell.length_a   1.000
_cell.length_b   1.000
_cell.length_c   1.000
_cell.angle_alpha   90.00
_cell.angle_beta   90.00
_cell.angle_gamma   90.00
#
_symmetry.space_group_name_H-M   'P 1'
#
loop_
_entity.id
_entity.type
_entity.pdbx_description
1 polymer ?
#
loop_
_entity_poly.entity_id
_entity_poly.type
_entity_poly.pdbx_seq_one_letter_code
_entity_poly.pdbx_strand_id
1 'polypeptide(L)'
;MPEAGWIPIAIHRPIAGKIKNVTVSTIAGGWSVSAQTALEAIIPVNSRPAVGIDIGGVQSTALSGATVFGIARPAQTELRGWRRLSDHPSRQEQRVVVI
;
A
#
# COMPACT_ATOMS: atom_id res chain seq x y z
N MET A 1 23.88 -4.57 -1.75
CA MET A 1 23.62 -3.48 -0.79
C MET A 1 23.79 -2.17 -1.54
N PRO A 2 22.83 -1.23 -1.57
CA PRO A 2 23.25 0.13 -1.87
C PRO A 2 24.20 0.55 -0.75
N GLU A 3 25.41 1.01 -1.07
CA GLU A 3 26.36 1.59 -0.10
C GLU A 3 25.91 2.98 0.38
N ALA A 4 24.60 3.18 0.48
CA ALA A 4 24.05 4.36 1.11
C ALA A 4 24.40 4.27 2.59
N GLY A 5 25.38 5.07 3.02
CA GLY A 5 25.66 5.29 4.44
C GLY A 5 24.47 5.93 5.16
N TRP A 6 24.75 6.74 6.18
CA TRP A 6 23.70 7.47 6.88
C TRP A 6 23.08 8.55 5.98
N ILE A 7 21.88 8.31 5.46
CA ILE A 7 21.10 9.31 4.71
C ILE A 7 20.10 9.97 5.66
N PRO A 8 20.23 11.28 5.94
CA PRO A 8 19.19 12.00 6.67
C PRO A 8 17.92 12.10 5.82
N ILE A 9 16.77 11.73 6.37
CA ILE A 9 15.48 11.87 5.72
C ILE A 9 14.71 13.08 6.27
N ALA A 10 14.06 13.83 5.39
CA ALA A 10 13.17 14.92 5.80
C ALA A 10 11.81 14.33 6.21
N ILE A 11 11.57 14.26 7.52
CA ILE A 11 10.30 13.81 8.08
C ILE A 11 9.37 15.02 8.23
N HIS A 12 8.44 15.17 7.28
CA HIS A 12 7.46 16.28 7.28
C HIS A 12 6.27 16.06 8.23
N ARG A 13 6.07 14.83 8.74
CA ARG A 13 5.02 14.46 9.70
C ARG A 13 5.56 13.49 10.74
N PRO A 14 5.19 13.62 12.02
CA PRO A 14 5.50 12.61 13.03
C PRO A 14 5.07 11.22 12.57
N ILE A 15 5.92 10.22 12.79
CA ILE A 15 5.60 8.82 12.53
C ILE A 15 4.84 8.28 13.75
N ALA A 16 3.61 7.80 13.54
CA ALA A 16 2.79 7.24 14.61
C ALA A 16 3.27 5.83 14.98
N GLY A 17 3.40 5.58 16.28
CA GLY A 17 3.81 4.28 16.82
C GLY A 17 5.31 4.02 16.70
N LYS A 18 5.74 2.84 17.17
CA LYS A 18 7.15 2.43 17.17
C LYS A 18 7.50 1.74 15.85
N ILE A 19 8.51 2.22 15.13
CA ILE A 19 9.01 1.57 13.92
C ILE A 19 9.51 0.15 14.25
N LYS A 20 9.12 -0.81 13.42
CA LYS A 20 9.48 -2.24 13.55
C LYS A 20 10.31 -2.75 12.38
N ASN A 21 10.05 -2.22 11.19
CA ASN A 21 10.74 -2.58 9.97
C ASN A 21 10.77 -1.34 9.07
N VAL A 22 11.93 -1.08 8.48
CA VAL A 22 12.05 -0.13 7.38
C VAL A 22 12.49 -0.87 6.13
N THR A 23 11.73 -0.68 5.06
CA THR A 23 12.10 -1.13 3.71
C THR A 23 12.48 0.07 2.87
N VAL A 24 13.70 0.01 2.32
CA VAL A 24 14.16 0.94 1.29
C VAL A 24 14.07 0.24 -0.06
N SER A 25 13.51 0.90 -1.07
CA SER A 25 13.47 0.39 -2.43
C SER A 25 13.87 1.45 -3.44
N THR A 26 14.47 1.01 -4.54
CA THR A 26 14.80 1.85 -5.69
C THR A 26 13.93 1.47 -6.87
N ILE A 27 13.17 2.41 -7.42
CA ILE A 27 12.31 2.19 -8.58
C ILE A 27 12.55 3.33 -9.57
N ALA A 28 12.91 2.99 -10.82
CA ALA A 28 13.14 3.97 -11.90
C ALA A 28 14.10 5.12 -11.53
N GLY A 29 15.14 4.85 -10.74
CA GLY A 29 16.11 5.84 -10.27
C GLY A 29 15.63 6.70 -9.08
N GLY A 30 14.37 6.56 -8.66
CA GLY A 30 13.85 7.11 -7.43
C GLY A 30 14.06 6.18 -6.25
N TRP A 31 14.13 6.75 -5.05
CA TRP A 31 14.18 6.03 -3.78
C TRP A 31 12.83 6.18 -3.07
N SER A 32 12.32 5.09 -2.53
CA SER A 32 11.18 5.09 -1.63
C SER A 32 11.52 4.36 -0.35
N VAL A 33 10.91 4.81 0.75
CA VAL A 33 11.06 4.22 2.08
C VAL A 33 9.68 3.94 2.62
N SER A 34 9.42 2.69 3.03
CA SER A 34 8.23 2.31 3.77
C SER A 34 8.62 1.89 5.19
N ALA A 35 7.93 2.45 6.19
CA ALA A 35 8.15 2.13 7.59
C ALA A 35 6.90 1.45 8.14
N GLN A 36 7.04 0.23 8.62
CA GLN A 36 6.00 -0.46 9.37
C GLN A 36 6.13 -0.10 10.84
N THR A 37 5.03 0.36 11.45
CA THR A 37 5.00 0.72 12.86
C THR A 37 4.07 -0.17 13.65
N ALA A 38 4.44 -0.43 14.90
CA ALA A 38 3.54 -0.97 15.90
C ALA A 38 2.78 0.20 16.53
N LEU A 39 1.46 0.17 16.41
CA LEU A 39 0.54 1.12 17.01
C LEU A 39 -0.36 0.37 17.99
N GLU A 40 -0.42 0.85 19.23
CA GLU A 40 -1.49 0.43 20.14
C GLU A 40 -2.79 1.07 19.67
N ALA A 41 -3.74 0.23 19.27
CA ALA A 41 -5.05 0.66 18.81
C ALA A 41 -6.12 0.11 19.75
N ILE A 42 -7.02 0.99 20.16
CA ILE A 42 -8.27 0.57 20.80
C ILE A 42 -9.13 0.00 19.69
N ILE A 43 -9.31 -1.33 19.69
CA ILE A 43 -10.22 -1.98 18.76
C ILE A 43 -11.65 -1.67 19.25
N PRO A 44 -12.46 -0.92 18.48
CA PRO A 44 -13.81 -0.63 18.89
C PRO A 44 -14.61 -1.94 18.97
N VAL A 45 -15.44 -2.07 19.99
CA VAL A 45 -16.39 -3.19 20.08
C VAL A 45 -17.34 -3.12 18.90
N ASN A 46 -17.46 -4.22 18.15
CA ASN A 46 -18.44 -4.29 17.08
C ASN A 46 -19.86 -4.30 17.67
N SER A 47 -20.57 -3.19 17.54
CA SER A 47 -21.94 -3.01 18.02
C SER A 47 -23.00 -3.46 17.02
N ARG A 48 -22.60 -4.02 15.86
CA ARG A 48 -23.48 -4.42 14.76
C ARG A 48 -23.38 -5.93 14.54
N PRO A 49 -24.38 -6.54 13.89
CA PRO A 49 -24.31 -7.95 13.50
C PRO A 49 -23.06 -8.22 12.65
N ALA A 50 -22.50 -9.43 12.79
CA ALA A 50 -21.47 -9.90 11.88
C ALA A 50 -22.03 -9.94 10.44
N VAL A 51 -21.21 -9.53 9.48
CA VAL A 51 -21.57 -9.47 8.07
C VAL A 51 -20.45 -10.07 7.23
N GLY A 52 -20.81 -10.90 6.25
CA GLY A 52 -19.85 -11.42 5.28
C GLY A 52 -19.42 -10.32 4.31
N ILE A 53 -18.15 -10.30 3.94
CA ILE A 53 -17.58 -9.37 2.95
C ILE A 53 -17.22 -10.20 1.72
N ASP A 54 -17.88 -9.92 0.59
CA ASP A 54 -17.49 -10.44 -0.72
C ASP A 54 -16.80 -9.32 -1.53
N ILE A 55 -15.63 -9.61 -2.07
CA ILE A 55 -14.82 -8.65 -2.84
C ILE A 55 -14.67 -9.20 -4.26
N GLY A 56 -15.49 -8.67 -5.19
CA GLY A 56 -15.47 -9.06 -6.60
C GLY A 56 -14.53 -8.22 -7.47
N GLY A 57 -13.93 -8.83 -8.50
CA GLY A 57 -13.01 -8.16 -9.45
C GLY A 57 -13.65 -7.09 -10.35
N VAL A 58 -14.99 -7.10 -10.49
CA VAL A 58 -15.75 -6.12 -11.30
C VAL A 58 -16.29 -4.95 -10.46
N GLN A 59 -15.88 -4.84 -9.18
CA GLN A 59 -16.28 -3.83 -8.20
C GLN A 59 -17.63 -4.07 -7.54
N SER A 60 -17.56 -4.70 -6.37
CA SER A 60 -18.38 -4.33 -5.23
C SER A 60 -17.76 -5.00 -4.02
N THR A 61 -17.52 -4.23 -2.96
CA THR A 61 -17.48 -4.86 -1.64
C THR A 61 -18.94 -5.05 -1.25
N ALA A 62 -19.45 -6.25 -1.49
CA ALA A 62 -20.82 -6.62 -1.16
C ALA A 62 -20.85 -7.18 0.26
N LEU A 63 -21.77 -6.66 1.05
CA LEU A 63 -22.05 -7.15 2.38
C LEU A 63 -23.22 -8.14 2.31
N SER A 64 -23.19 -9.20 3.12
CA SER A 64 -24.33 -10.14 3.23
C SER A 64 -25.65 -9.47 3.67
N GLY A 65 -25.60 -8.22 4.13
CA GLY A 65 -26.75 -7.33 4.36
C GLY A 65 -27.19 -6.52 3.13
N ALA A 66 -26.89 -6.99 1.91
CA ALA A 66 -27.23 -6.36 0.62
C ALA A 66 -26.66 -4.94 0.39
N THR A 67 -25.77 -4.46 1.25
CA THR A 67 -25.07 -3.18 1.07
C THR A 67 -23.90 -3.37 0.12
N VAL A 68 -23.73 -2.44 -0.81
CA VAL A 68 -22.72 -2.50 -1.86
C VAL A 68 -21.87 -1.24 -1.80
N PHE A 69 -20.56 -1.39 -1.57
CA PHE A 69 -19.61 -0.29 -1.69
C PHE A 69 -18.89 -0.34 -3.04
N GLY A 70 -18.94 0.77 -3.76
CA GLY A 70 -18.14 0.98 -4.96
C GLY A 70 -16.69 1.30 -4.61
N ILE A 71 -15.77 0.84 -5.47
CA ILE A 71 -14.38 1.32 -5.46
C ILE A 71 -14.20 2.31 -6.60
N ALA A 72 -13.42 3.38 -6.38
CA ALA A 72 -13.12 4.36 -7.42
C ALA A 72 -12.48 3.64 -8.63
N ARG A 73 -12.99 3.89 -9.83
CA ARG A 73 -12.36 3.41 -11.07
C ARG A 73 -11.31 4.40 -11.53
N PRO A 74 -10.10 3.93 -11.89
CA PRO A 74 -9.18 4.74 -12.66
C PRO A 74 -9.85 5.17 -13.97
N ALA A 75 -9.55 6.37 -14.45
CA ALA A 75 -10.01 6.81 -15.76
C ALA A 75 -9.50 5.86 -16.86
N GLN A 76 -10.21 5.77 -17.99
CA GLN A 76 -9.77 4.92 -19.12
C GLN A 76 -8.34 5.23 -19.58
N THR A 77 -7.92 6.50 -19.48
CA THR A 77 -6.57 6.95 -19.79
C THR A 77 -5.53 6.35 -18.84
N GLU A 78 -5.84 6.27 -17.53
CA GLU A 78 -4.97 5.64 -16.53
C GLU A 78 -4.85 4.15 -16.78
N LEU A 79 -5.97 3.45 -17.04
CA LEU A 79 -5.96 2.03 -17.37
C LEU A 79 -5.09 1.71 -18.61
N ARG A 80 -5.13 2.57 -19.64
CA ARG A 80 -4.26 2.44 -20.83
C ARG A 80 -2.79 2.68 -20.51
N GLY A 81 -2.48 3.62 -19.62
CA GLY A 81 -1.12 3.85 -19.13
C GLY A 81 -0.59 2.63 -18.39
N TRP A 82 -1.39 2.04 -17.50
CA TRP A 82 -1.03 0.87 -16.71
C TRP A 82 -0.81 -0.35 -17.61
N ARG A 83 -1.68 -0.60 -18.59
CA ARG A 83 -1.50 -1.68 -19.56
C ARG A 83 -0.16 -1.58 -20.29
N ARG A 84 0.19 -0.38 -20.75
CA ARG A 84 1.44 -0.12 -21.47
C ARG A 84 2.68 -0.35 -20.60
N LEU A 85 2.59 -0.03 -19.30
CA LEU A 85 3.64 -0.30 -18.31
C LEU A 85 3.76 -1.81 -18.03
N SER A 86 2.65 -2.54 -18.00
CA SER A 86 2.61 -3.99 -17.77
C SER A 86 3.13 -4.81 -18.95
N ASP A 87 2.91 -4.34 -20.18
CA ASP A 87 3.31 -5.05 -21.40
C ASP A 87 4.82 -5.03 -21.63
N HIS A 88 5.54 -4.10 -20.99
CA HIS A 88 7.00 -3.96 -21.07
C HIS A 88 7.62 -4.02 -19.68
N PRO A 89 7.62 -5.20 -19.03
CA PRO A 89 8.18 -5.35 -17.70
C PRO A 89 9.69 -5.19 -17.80
N SER A 90 10.18 -4.00 -17.45
CA SER A 90 11.59 -3.86 -17.09
C SER A 90 11.84 -4.72 -15.85
N ARG A 91 12.93 -5.50 -15.85
CA ARG A 91 13.37 -6.25 -14.67
C ARG A 91 13.78 -5.25 -13.59
N GLN A 92 12.84 -4.89 -12.73
CA GLN A 92 13.10 -4.08 -11.55
C GLN A 92 13.60 -5.02 -10.46
N GLU A 93 14.89 -4.97 -10.12
CA GLU A 93 15.36 -5.57 -8.88
C GLU A 93 14.81 -4.75 -7.71
N GLN A 94 13.73 -5.22 -7.10
CA GLN A 94 13.33 -4.75 -5.77
C GLN A 94 14.35 -5.28 -4.76
N ARG A 95 15.41 -4.51 -4.52
CA ARG A 95 16.32 -4.75 -3.40
C ARG A 95 15.65 -4.24 -2.13
N VAL A 96 14.76 -5.07 -1.57
CA VAL A 96 14.15 -4.83 -0.26
C VAL A 96 15.22 -5.11 0.79
N VAL A 97 15.71 -4.05 1.43
CA VAL A 97 16.52 -4.19 2.63
C VAL A 97 15.61 -3.95 3.82
N VAL A 98 15.38 -4.99 4.61
CA VAL A 98 14.73 -4.92 5.93
C VAL A 98 15.82 -4.60 6.94
N ILE A 99 15.73 -3.43 7.57
CA ILE A 99 16.59 -3.03 8.70
C ILE A 99 15.75 -2.95 9.96
#